data_AF-A0A4S8LDI3-F1
#
_entry.id   AF-A0A4S8LDI3-F1
#
_cell.length_a   1.000
_cell.length_b   1.000
_cell.length_c   1.000
_cell.angle_alpha   90.00
_cell.angle_beta   90.00
_cell.angle_gamma   90.00
#
_symmetry.space_group_name_H-M   'P 1'
#
loop_
_entity.id
_entity.type
_entity.pdbx_description
1 polymer ?
#
loop_
_entity_poly.entity_id
_entity_poly.type
_entity_poly.pdbx_seq_one_letter_code
_entity_poly.pdbx_strand_id
1 'polypeptide(L)' 'LYCPECYLPLHPDLKPEQLYIFLHALRYTTSLGCFETEMPEWSAEGWTWDRD' A
#
# COMPACT_ATOMS: atom_id res chain seq x y z
N LEU A 1 9.76 -1.21 22.69
CA LEU A 1 8.69 -2.20 22.94
C LEU A 1 9.05 -3.47 22.14
N TYR A 2 8.70 -4.67 22.58
CA TYR A 2 8.99 -5.92 21.83
C TYR A 2 7.68 -6.63 21.49
N CYS A 3 7.62 -7.31 20.34
CA CYS A 3 6.45 -8.11 19.97
C CYS A 3 6.30 -9.28 20.96
N PRO A 4 5.11 -9.50 21.57
CA PRO A 4 4.92 -10.57 22.56
C PRO A 4 5.00 -11.98 21.97
N GLU A 5 4.88 -12.13 20.65
CA GLU A 5 4.92 -13.44 19.98
C GLU A 5 6.34 -13.80 19.49
N CYS A 6 7.00 -12.85 18.81
CA CYS A 6 8.29 -13.12 18.17
C CYS A 6 9.49 -12.45 18.88
N TYR A 7 9.25 -11.63 19.92
CA TYR A 7 10.28 -10.94 20.70
C TYR A 7 11.23 -10.05 19.89
N LEU A 8 10.82 -9.65 18.69
CA LEU A 8 11.54 -8.67 17.88
C LEU A 8 11.25 -7.25 18.36
N PRO A 9 12.22 -6.32 18.23
CA PRO A 9 12.01 -4.92 18.59
C PRO A 9 10.92 -4.32 17.70
N LEU A 10 9.94 -3.69 18.33
CA LEU A 10 8.89 -2.96 17.62
C LEU A 10 9.44 -1.61 17.17
N HIS A 11 9.26 -1.31 15.88
CA HIS A 11 9.50 0.02 15.35
C HIS A 11 8.51 1.02 15.95
N PRO A 12 8.90 2.27 16.17
CA PRO A 12 7.98 3.31 16.62
C PRO A 12 6.87 3.52 15.59
N ASP A 13 5.66 3.72 16.07
CA ASP A 13 4.53 4.07 15.20
C ASP A 13 4.84 5.36 14.45
N LEU A 14 4.56 5.37 13.15
CA LEU A 14 4.62 6.58 12.34
C LEU A 14 3.52 7.54 12.80
N LYS A 15 3.74 8.85 12.66
CA LYS A 15 2.69 9.83 12.97
C LYS A 15 1.50 9.64 12.01
N PRO A 16 0.25 9.91 12.43
CA PRO A 16 -0.91 9.77 11.56
C PRO A 16 -0.79 10.49 10.22
N GLU A 17 -0.12 11.65 10.20
CA GLU A 17 0.11 12.46 8.98
C GLU A 17 1.15 11.85 8.01
N GLN A 18 1.73 10.70 8.38
CA GLN A 18 2.68 9.94 7.57
C GLN A 18 2.09 8.60 7.10
N LEU A 19 0.88 8.25 7.54
CA LEU A 19 0.21 6.99 7.18
C LEU A 19 -0.68 7.20 5.96
N TYR A 20 -0.32 6.55 4.85
CA TYR A 20 -1.08 6.60 3.60
C TYR A 20 -1.39 5.19 3.12
N ILE A 21 -2.64 4.98 2.69
CA ILE A 21 -3.08 3.73 2.07
C ILE A 21 -3.44 4.05 0.63
N PHE A 22 -2.73 3.45 -0.30
CA PHE A 22 -3.02 3.53 -1.73
C PHE A 22 -3.81 2.29 -2.13
N LEU A 23 -5.04 2.49 -2.63
CA LEU A 23 -5.90 1.40 -3.07
C LEU A 23 -5.91 1.34 -4.60
N HIS A 24 -5.68 0.15 -5.16
CA HIS A 24 -5.80 -0.11 -6.58
C HIS A 24 -6.61 -1.39 -6.81
N ALA A 25 -7.69 -1.27 -7.57
CA ALA A 25 -8.51 -2.40 -7.97
C ALA A 25 -7.98 -2.98 -9.29
N LEU A 26 -7.00 -3.88 -9.19
CA LEU A 26 -6.30 -4.48 -10.33
C LEU A 26 -7.26 -5.21 -11.29
N ARG A 27 -8.29 -5.85 -10.73
CA ARG A 27 -9.24 -6.67 -11.49
C ARG A 27 -10.57 -6.84 -10.77
N TYR A 28 -11.65 -6.78 -11.55
CA TYR A 28 -12.95 -7.29 -11.11
C TYR A 28 -13.63 -8.09 -12.22
N THR A 29 -14.23 -9.22 -11.82
CA THR A 29 -14.97 -10.12 -12.71
C THR A 29 -16.47 -9.92 -12.49
N THR A 30 -17.21 -9.77 -13.57
CA THR A 30 -18.66 -9.61 -13.58
C THR A 30 -19.31 -10.58 -14.56
N SER A 31 -20.64 -10.67 -14.56
CA SER A 31 -21.39 -11.47 -15.55
C SER A 31 -21.18 -11.01 -17.00
N LEU A 32 -20.72 -9.77 -17.20
CA LEU A 32 -20.43 -9.18 -18.51
C LEU A 32 -18.97 -9.38 -18.95
N GLY A 33 -18.13 -9.96 -18.09
CA GLY A 33 -16.72 -10.20 -18.39
C GLY A 33 -15.78 -9.71 -17.31
N CYS A 34 -14.49 -9.66 -17.65
CA CYS A 34 -13.41 -9.24 -16.76
C CYS A 34 -12.90 -7.86 -17.15
N PHE A 35 -12.77 -6.98 -16.16
CA PHE A 35 -12.14 -5.66 -16.32
C PHE A 35 -10.86 -5.65 -15.50
N GLU A 36 -9.76 -5.30 -16.15
CA GLU A 36 -8.41 -5.29 -15.57
C GLU A 36 -7.73 -3.97 -15.92
N THR A 37 -6.92 -3.46 -15.00
CA THR A 37 -6.07 -2.29 -15.21
C THR A 37 -4.61 -2.66 -14.99
N GLU A 38 -3.70 -1.93 -15.62
CA GLU A 38 -2.26 -2.09 -15.37
C GLU A 38 -1.89 -1.61 -13.96
N MET A 39 -0.70 -2.00 -13.50
CA MET A 39 -0.17 -1.53 -12.23
C MET A 39 -0.10 0.00 -12.21
N PRO A 40 -0.51 0.63 -11.11
CA PRO A 40 -0.55 2.08 -11.04
C PRO A 40 0.87 2.66 -11.01
N GLU A 41 1.07 3.84 -11.60
CA GLU A 41 2.38 4.48 -11.71
C GLU A 41 3.10 4.65 -10.35
N TRP A 42 2.34 4.89 -9.28
CA TRP A 42 2.88 5.03 -7.93
C TRP A 42 3.47 3.76 -7.34
N SER A 43 3.23 2.60 -7.96
CA SER A 43 3.83 1.32 -7.57
C SER A 43 5.18 1.05 -8.25
N ALA A 44 5.58 1.90 -9.20
CA ALA A 44 6.84 1.73 -9.91
C ALA A 44 8.05 1.99 -9.02
N GLU A 45 9.12 1.23 -9.24
CA GLU A 45 10.40 1.45 -8.56
C GLU A 45 10.95 2.84 -8.90
N GLY A 46 11.41 3.58 -7.89
CA GLY A 46 11.93 4.94 -8.06
C GLY A 46 10.85 6.01 -8.25
N TRP A 47 9.57 5.65 -8.19
CA TRP A 47 8.51 6.65 -8.13
C TRP A 47 8.64 7.47 -6.86
N THR A 48 8.51 8.79 -6.99
CA THR A 48 8.54 9.73 -5.87
C THR A 48 7.22 10.47 -5.81
N TRP A 49 6.67 10.56 -4.60
CA TRP A 49 5.45 11.33 -4.38
C TRP A 49 5.81 12.79 -4.17
N ASP A 50 5.36 13.65 -5.09
CA ASP A 50 5.50 15.10 -4.91
C ASP A 50 4.50 15.57 -3.85
N ARG A 51 4.98 15.70 -2.62
CA ARG A 51 4.25 16.30 -1.51
C ARG A 51 4.76 17.74 -1.37
N ASP A 52 4.03 18.68 -1.95
CA ASP A 52 4.16 20.10 -1.60
C ASP A 52 3.96 20.32 -0.09
#